data_AF-A0A139P4K9-F1
#
_entry.id   AF-A0A139P4K9-F1
#
_cell.length_a   1.000
_cell.length_b   1.000
_cell.length_c   1.000
_cell.angle_alpha   90.00
_cell.angle_beta   90.00
_cell.angle_gamma   90.00
#
_symmetry.space_group_name_H-M   'P 1'
#
loop_
_entity.id
_entity.type
_entity.pdbx_description
1 polymer ?
#
loop_
_entity_poly.entity_id
_entity_poly.type
_entity_poly.pdbx_seq_one_letter_code
_entity_poly.pdbx_strand_id
1 'polypeptide(L)'
;MKSHQLVYQILARENDYVSGEKIGEELNLSRTSIWKAIQRLQQEGLEIDSIKNRGYKLIQGDLILPDLIQEKTNLTIHYKPETKSTQTDAKEGIEAGNQGNTLYLSTCQTAGRGRFQRPYYSPSQGGDLYVPACSTQSSL
;
A
#
# COMPACT_ATOMS: atom_id res chain seq x y z
N MET A 1 11.36 0.46 8.78
CA MET A 1 10.50 -0.37 7.91
C MET A 1 10.57 -1.83 8.33
N LYS A 2 9.48 -2.59 8.17
CA LYS A 2 9.43 -4.02 8.53
C LYS A 2 10.13 -4.88 7.46
N SER A 3 10.63 -6.05 7.84
CA SER A 3 11.42 -6.92 6.94
C SER A 3 10.67 -7.36 5.68
N HIS A 4 9.38 -7.70 5.78
CA HIS A 4 8.56 -8.08 4.61
C HIS A 4 8.35 -6.93 3.62
N GLN A 5 8.29 -5.68 4.09
CA GLN A 5 8.18 -4.51 3.22
C GLN A 5 9.45 -4.29 2.40
N LEU A 6 10.63 -4.56 2.98
CA LEU A 6 11.91 -4.50 2.27
C LEU A 6 12.01 -5.61 1.23
N VAL A 7 11.61 -6.84 1.57
CA VAL A 7 11.54 -7.95 0.62
C VAL A 7 10.59 -7.62 -0.53
N TYR A 8 9.42 -7.05 -0.24
CA TYR A 8 8.49 -6.58 -1.27
C TYR A 8 9.13 -5.59 -2.24
N GLN A 9 9.86 -4.57 -1.74
CA GLN A 9 10.52 -3.59 -2.61
C GLN A 9 11.53 -4.23 -3.58
N ILE A 10 12.27 -5.25 -3.13
CA ILE A 10 13.20 -5.98 -3.99
C ILE A 10 12.44 -6.77 -5.05
N LEU A 11 11.35 -7.44 -4.69
CA LEU A 11 10.56 -8.20 -5.66
C LEU A 11 9.80 -7.30 -6.64
N ALA A 12 9.31 -6.15 -6.19
CA ALA A 12 8.52 -5.23 -7.01
C ALA A 12 9.35 -4.47 -8.06
N ARG A 13 10.66 -4.30 -7.84
CA ARG A 13 11.57 -3.67 -8.81
C ARG A 13 12.17 -4.65 -9.82
N GLU A 14 12.07 -5.96 -9.58
CA GLU A 14 12.67 -7.01 -10.40
C GLU A 14 11.60 -7.68 -11.27
N ASN A 15 11.87 -7.82 -12.57
CA ASN A 15 10.91 -8.44 -13.51
C ASN A 15 11.00 -9.97 -13.54
N ASP A 16 12.01 -10.57 -12.92
CA ASP A 16 12.21 -12.01 -12.89
C ASP A 16 12.55 -12.54 -11.48
N TYR A 17 12.71 -13.86 -11.35
CA TYR A 17 12.97 -14.49 -10.05
C TYR A 17 14.23 -13.96 -9.38
N VAL A 18 14.11 -13.69 -8.08
CA VAL A 18 15.20 -13.27 -7.21
C VAL A 18 15.50 -14.39 -6.23
N SER A 19 16.76 -14.83 -6.16
CA SER A 19 17.15 -15.88 -5.23
C SER A 19 17.02 -15.39 -3.78
N GLY A 20 16.62 -16.29 -2.87
CA GLY A 20 16.56 -15.96 -1.44
C GLY A 20 17.94 -15.65 -0.84
N GLU A 21 19.03 -16.10 -1.48
CA GLU A 21 20.39 -15.73 -1.11
C GLU A 21 20.69 -14.28 -1.45
N LYS A 22 20.39 -13.83 -2.68
CA LYS A 22 20.55 -12.43 -3.09
C LYS A 22 19.75 -11.47 -2.19
N ILE A 23 18.51 -11.83 -1.87
CA ILE A 23 17.67 -11.04 -0.93
C ILE A 23 18.30 -11.02 0.47
N GLY A 24 18.85 -12.14 0.93
CA GLY A 24 19.47 -12.25 2.25
C GLY A 24 20.77 -11.47 2.37
N GLU A 25 21.60 -11.46 1.33
CA GLU A 25 22.83 -10.67 1.26
C GLU A 25 22.52 -9.17 1.25
N GLU A 26 21.54 -8.73 0.45
CA GLU A 26 21.18 -7.32 0.34
C GLU A 26 20.55 -6.76 1.62
N LEU A 27 19.70 -7.54 2.28
CA LEU A 27 18.98 -7.10 3.48
C LEU A 27 19.63 -7.55 4.80
N ASN A 28 20.75 -8.29 4.72
CA ASN A 28 21.39 -8.97 5.85
C ASN A 28 20.40 -9.83 6.67
N LEU A 29 19.54 -10.58 5.96
CA LEU A 29 18.49 -11.43 6.54
C LEU A 29 18.79 -12.91 6.33
N SER A 30 18.46 -13.73 7.33
CA SER A 30 18.52 -15.18 7.19
C SER A 30 17.50 -15.70 6.17
N ARG A 31 17.80 -16.84 5.53
CA ARG A 31 16.85 -17.55 4.65
C ARG A 31 15.50 -17.82 5.33
N THR A 32 15.52 -18.10 6.63
CA THR A 32 14.29 -18.31 7.44
C THR A 32 13.48 -17.02 7.61
N SER A 33 14.14 -15.88 7.77
CA SER A 33 13.48 -14.57 7.88
C SER A 33 12.85 -14.15 6.55
N ILE A 34 13.51 -14.45 5.43
CA ILE A 34 12.98 -14.21 4.09
C ILE A 34 11.76 -15.09 3.84
N TRP A 35 11.82 -16.39 4.15
CA TRP A 35 10.67 -17.26 4.03
C TRP A 35 9.47 -16.75 4.84
N LYS A 36 9.67 -16.34 6.10
CA LYS A 36 8.61 -15.73 6.92
C LYS A 36 8.07 -14.43 6.31
N ALA A 37 8.94 -13.60 5.72
CA ALA A 37 8.53 -12.41 5.01
C ALA A 37 7.66 -12.73 3.78
N ILE A 38 8.05 -13.71 2.96
CA ILE A 38 7.26 -14.16 1.80
C ILE A 38 5.90 -14.69 2.24
N GLN A 39 5.85 -15.53 3.28
CA GLN A 39 4.58 -16.03 3.82
C GLN A 39 3.67 -14.89 4.30
N ARG A 40 4.24 -13.88 4.97
CA ARG A 40 3.50 -12.69 5.40
C ARG A 40 2.93 -11.92 4.21
N LEU A 41 3.71 -11.71 3.15
CA LEU A 41 3.26 -11.02 1.94
C LEU A 41 2.13 -11.79 1.24
N GLN A 42 2.23 -13.11 1.16
CA GLN A 42 1.15 -13.95 0.63
C GLN A 42 -0.14 -13.84 1.47
N GLN A 43 -0.02 -13.76 2.80
CA GLN A 43 -1.17 -13.51 3.69
C GLN A 43 -1.78 -12.11 3.51
N GLU A 44 -1.00 -11.14 3.05
CA GLU A 44 -1.49 -9.79 2.70
C GLU A 44 -2.11 -9.73 1.31
N GLY A 45 -2.22 -10.87 0.62
CA GLY A 45 -2.92 -11.00 -0.66
C GLY A 45 -2.02 -10.86 -1.89
N LEU A 46 -0.69 -10.83 -1.71
CA LEU A 46 0.25 -10.80 -2.83
C LEU A 46 0.43 -12.21 -3.41
N GLU A 47 0.38 -12.30 -4.73
CA GLU A 47 0.69 -13.53 -5.45
C GLU A 47 2.20 -13.59 -5.72
N ILE A 48 2.88 -14.43 -4.96
CA ILE A 48 4.32 -14.65 -5.08
C ILE A 48 4.56 -16.09 -5.47
N ASP A 49 5.21 -16.30 -6.61
CA ASP A 49 5.68 -17.61 -7.04
C ASP A 49 7.03 -17.93 -6.40
N SER A 50 7.21 -19.21 -6.03
CA SER A 50 8.38 -19.70 -5.30
C SER A 50 8.87 -21.01 -5.92
N ILE A 51 9.95 -20.92 -6.69
CA ILE A 51 10.56 -22.08 -7.35
C ILE A 51 11.83 -22.50 -6.60
N LYS A 52 11.88 -23.78 -6.21
CA LYS A 52 13.07 -24.39 -5.59
C LYS A 52 14.30 -24.20 -6.49
N ASN A 53 15.41 -23.74 -5.90
CA ASN A 53 16.67 -23.43 -6.59
C ASN A 53 16.63 -22.26 -7.58
N ARG A 54 15.51 -21.54 -7.73
CA ARG A 54 15.41 -20.33 -8.57
C ARG A 54 15.14 -19.08 -7.73
N GLY A 55 14.26 -19.19 -6.73
CA GLY A 55 13.93 -18.08 -5.82
C GLY A 55 12.46 -17.68 -5.88
N TYR A 56 12.21 -16.39 -5.69
CA TYR A 56 10.88 -15.81 -5.53
C TYR A 56 10.61 -14.77 -6.62
N LYS A 57 9.35 -14.70 -7.08
CA LYS A 57 8.91 -13.71 -8.06
C LYS A 57 7.55 -13.17 -7.67
N LEU A 58 7.40 -11.84 -7.66
CA LEU A 58 6.09 -11.21 -7.53
C LEU A 58 5.34 -11.35 -8.86
N ILE A 59 4.20 -12.04 -8.83
CA ILE A 59 3.35 -12.27 -10.00
C ILE A 59 2.28 -11.18 -10.07
N GLN A 60 1.61 -10.92 -8.96
CA GLN A 60 0.51 -9.98 -8.87
C GLN A 60 0.35 -9.45 -7.44
N GLY A 61 -0.25 -8.27 -7.34
CA GLY A 61 -0.58 -7.62 -6.07
C GLY A 61 0.31 -6.42 -5.81
N ASP A 62 -0.22 -5.47 -5.03
CA ASP A 62 0.49 -4.28 -4.62
C ASP A 62 0.34 -4.10 -3.11
N LEU A 63 1.42 -3.69 -2.46
CA LEU A 63 1.46 -3.44 -1.03
C LEU A 63 1.57 -1.93 -0.81
N ILE A 64 0.55 -1.35 -0.18
CA ILE A 64 0.58 0.06 0.21
C ILE A 64 1.58 0.23 1.34
N LEU A 65 2.57 1.10 1.12
CA LEU A 65 3.62 1.45 2.09
C LEU A 65 3.50 2.93 2.50
N PRO A 66 2.65 3.28 3.49
CA PRO A 66 2.37 4.66 3.87
C PRO A 66 3.64 5.44 4.23
N ASP A 67 4.54 4.82 5.00
CA ASP A 67 5.82 5.43 5.41
C ASP A 67 6.68 5.82 4.21
N LEU A 68 6.72 4.99 3.17
CA LEU A 68 7.50 5.24 1.96
C LEU A 68 6.87 6.35 1.10
N ILE A 69 5.54 6.39 1.03
CA ILE A 69 4.81 7.44 0.30
C ILE A 69 5.04 8.79 1.00
N GLN A 70 4.97 8.82 2.33
CA GLN A 70 5.22 10.02 3.12
C GLN A 70 6.67 10.48 3.05
N GLU A 71 7.64 9.57 2.92
CA GLU A 71 9.05 9.95 2.73
C GLU A 71 9.30 10.56 1.34
N LYS A 72 8.62 10.04 0.32
CA LYS A 72 8.78 10.48 -1.08
C LYS A 72 7.91 11.68 -1.47
N THR A 73 6.99 12.10 -0.60
CA THR A 73 6.03 13.19 -0.89
C THR A 73 5.92 14.12 0.31
N ASN A 74 5.53 15.38 0.11
CA ASN A 74 5.24 16.31 1.21
C ASN A 74 3.81 16.16 1.77
N LEU A 75 3.24 14.95 1.67
CA LEU A 75 1.87 14.65 2.06
C LEU A 75 1.84 13.90 3.39
N THR A 76 0.88 14.24 4.26
CA THR A 76 0.59 13.47 5.47
C THR A 76 -0.29 12.28 5.07
N ILE A 77 0.12 11.04 5.39
CA ILE A 77 -0.61 9.85 4.95
C ILE A 77 -1.41 9.25 6.10
N HIS A 78 -2.73 9.17 5.95
CA HIS A 78 -3.61 8.37 6.81
C HIS A 78 -4.03 7.11 6.08
N TYR A 79 -3.52 5.97 6.55
CA TYR A 79 -3.85 4.67 5.99
C TYR A 79 -4.71 3.85 6.95
N LYS A 80 -5.90 3.44 6.48
CA LYS A 80 -6.78 2.49 7.16
C LYS A 80 -7.00 1.28 6.26
N PRO A 81 -6.57 0.06 6.64
CA PRO A 81 -6.74 -1.13 5.78
C PRO A 81 -8.20 -1.39 5.38
N GLU A 82 -9.14 -1.12 6.27
CA GLU A 82 -10.56 -1.19 6.01
C GLU A 82 -11.23 0.11 6.45
N THR A 83 -12.06 0.68 5.59
CA THR A 83 -12.87 1.86 5.92
C THR A 83 -14.26 1.76 5.28
N LYS A 84 -15.20 2.59 5.74
CA LYS A 84 -16.47 2.78 5.06
C LYS A 84 -16.26 3.52 3.74
N SER A 85 -15.51 4.61 3.79
CA SER A 85 -15.13 5.39 2.61
C SER A 85 -13.97 6.31 2.98
N THR A 86 -12.91 6.28 2.18
CA THR A 86 -11.77 7.20 2.26
C THR A 86 -12.21 8.66 2.11
N GLN A 87 -13.29 8.92 1.36
CA GLN A 87 -13.88 10.26 1.25
C GLN A 87 -14.53 10.72 2.57
N THR A 88 -15.15 9.81 3.32
CA THR A 88 -15.71 10.13 4.64
C THR A 88 -14.59 10.42 5.62
N ASP A 89 -13.54 9.58 5.63
CA ASP A 89 -12.35 9.81 6.46
C ASP A 89 -11.70 11.18 6.17
N ALA A 90 -11.64 11.56 4.90
CA ALA A 90 -11.12 12.87 4.50
C ALA A 90 -11.98 14.04 4.99
N LYS A 91 -13.32 13.91 4.93
CA LYS A 91 -14.23 14.94 5.46
C LYS A 91 -14.09 15.11 6.96
N GLU A 92 -14.09 14.01 7.71
CA GLU A 92 -13.91 14.02 9.17
C GLU A 92 -12.55 14.66 9.54
N GLY A 93 -11.50 14.35 8.79
CA GLY A 93 -10.18 14.96 9.01
C GLY A 93 -10.15 16.46 8.75
N ILE A 94 -10.81 16.94 7.68
CA ILE A 94 -10.93 18.37 7.40
C ILE A 94 -11.69 19.07 8.53
N GLU A 95 -12.81 18.50 9.00
CA GLU A 95 -13.59 19.03 10.12
C GLU A 95 -12.79 19.05 11.43
N ALA A 96 -11.88 18.09 11.63
CA ALA A 96 -10.95 18.03 12.75
C ALA A 96 -9.76 19.01 12.63
N GLY A 97 -9.64 19.75 11.52
CA GLY A 97 -8.59 20.74 11.31
C GLY A 97 -7.29 20.19 10.70
N ASN A 98 -7.32 19.01 10.09
CA ASN A 98 -6.16 18.49 9.36
C ASN A 98 -5.79 19.40 8.18
N GLN A 99 -4.49 19.45 7.89
CA GLN A 99 -3.95 20.27 6.80
C GLN A 99 -4.34 19.72 5.43
N GLY A 100 -4.47 20.62 4.43
CA GLY A 100 -4.89 20.27 3.06
C GLY A 100 -3.93 19.37 2.29
N ASN A 101 -2.73 19.09 2.80
CA ASN A 101 -1.75 18.16 2.24
C ASN A 101 -1.90 16.73 2.81
N THR A 102 -3.10 16.34 3.22
CA THR A 102 -3.36 15.03 3.83
C THR A 102 -4.00 14.07 2.85
N LEU A 103 -3.41 12.88 2.70
CA LEU A 103 -3.87 11.81 1.83
C LEU A 103 -4.49 10.66 2.64
N TYR A 104 -5.68 10.21 2.24
CA TYR A 104 -6.39 9.11 2.87
C TYR A 104 -6.38 7.89 1.97
N LEU A 105 -5.82 6.79 2.48
CA LEU A 105 -5.61 5.54 1.74
C LEU A 105 -6.32 4.38 2.41
N SER A 106 -6.86 3.47 1.61
CA SER A 106 -7.38 2.20 2.10
C SER A 106 -7.20 1.07 1.08
N THR A 107 -7.04 -0.16 1.58
CA THR A 107 -7.07 -1.37 0.75
C THR A 107 -8.49 -1.89 0.51
N CYS A 108 -9.48 -1.48 1.30
CA CYS A 108 -10.85 -1.96 1.17
C CYS A 108 -11.86 -0.91 1.66
N GLN A 109 -12.84 -0.59 0.82
CA GLN A 109 -13.97 0.28 1.18
C GLN A 109 -15.29 -0.51 1.17
N THR A 110 -15.96 -0.56 2.32
CA THR A 110 -17.23 -1.29 2.47
C THR A 110 -18.46 -0.50 2.03
N ALA A 111 -18.35 0.82 1.91
CA ALA A 111 -19.42 1.73 1.52
C ALA A 111 -18.90 2.86 0.61
N GLY A 112 -18.02 2.53 -0.33
CA GLY A 112 -17.54 3.46 -1.35
C GLY A 112 -18.71 4.09 -2.12
N ARG A 113 -18.72 5.42 -2.23
CA ARG A 113 -19.76 6.16 -2.95
C ARG A 113 -19.16 6.90 -4.13
N GLY A 114 -19.69 6.64 -5.32
CA GLY A 114 -19.36 7.37 -6.53
C GLY A 114 -20.21 8.62 -6.70
N ARG A 115 -20.10 9.26 -7.86
CA ARG A 115 -20.94 10.40 -8.23
C ARG A 115 -22.42 10.01 -8.21
N PHE A 116 -23.28 10.93 -7.78
CA PHE A 116 -24.73 10.74 -7.66
C PHE A 116 -25.16 9.60 -6.73
N GLN A 117 -24.40 9.35 -5.65
CA GLN A 117 -24.67 8.28 -4.66
C GLN A 117 -24.76 6.87 -5.27
N ARG A 118 -24.20 6.66 -6.46
CA ARG A 118 -24.08 5.32 -7.01
C ARG A 118 -23.05 4.53 -6.19
N PRO A 119 -23.28 3.24 -5.93
CA PRO A 119 -22.29 2.41 -5.27
C PRO A 119 -21.00 2.41 -6.09
N TYR A 120 -19.87 2.69 -5.44
CA TYR A 120 -18.55 2.54 -6.02
C TYR A 120 -18.04 1.15 -5.66
N TYR A 121 -17.70 0.36 -6.68
CA TYR A 121 -17.17 -0.97 -6.47
C TYR A 121 -15.69 -0.88 -6.14
N SER A 122 -15.37 -1.21 -4.90
CA SER A 122 -14.01 -1.32 -4.38
C SER A 122 -13.70 -2.80 -4.19
N PRO A 123 -12.92 -3.45 -5.08
CA PRO A 123 -12.49 -4.81 -4.87
C PRO A 123 -11.59 -4.88 -3.62
N SER A 124 -11.63 -6.01 -2.91
CA SER A 124 -10.80 -6.24 -1.71
C SER A 124 -9.30 -6.31 -2.00
N GLN A 125 -8.92 -6.38 -3.29
CA GLN A 125 -7.55 -6.37 -3.78
C GLN A 125 -7.41 -5.25 -4.81
N GLY A 126 -7.17 -4.04 -4.31
CA GLY A 126 -6.94 -2.83 -5.10
C GLY A 126 -6.93 -1.64 -4.16
N GLY A 127 -5.81 -0.93 -4.08
CA GLY A 127 -5.74 0.28 -3.27
C GLY A 127 -6.65 1.34 -3.85
N ASP A 128 -7.62 1.82 -3.07
CA ASP A 128 -8.42 2.97 -3.47
C ASP A 128 -7.78 4.25 -2.94
N LEU A 129 -7.51 5.16 -3.88
CA LEU A 129 -6.90 6.45 -3.63
C LEU A 129 -7.98 7.54 -3.68
N TYR A 130 -8.21 8.22 -2.57
CA TYR A 130 -8.94 9.48 -2.57
C TYR A 130 -8.04 10.63 -2.14
N VAL A 131 -7.73 11.52 -3.08
CA VAL A 131 -7.03 12.77 -2.81
C VAL A 131 -8.10 13.85 -2.57
N PRO A 132 -8.23 14.43 -1.37
CA PRO A 132 -9.05 15.62 -1.20
C PRO A 132 -8.43 16.77 -1.99
N ALA A 133 -9.11 17.22 -3.05
CA ALA A 133 -8.75 18.46 -3.71
C ALA A 133 -9.15 19.63 -2.81
N CYS A 134 -8.19 20.21 -2.09
CA CYS A 134 -8.39 21.49 -1.44
C CYS A 134 -8.38 22.56 -2.52
N SER A 135 -9.55 23.07 -2.92
CA SER A 135 -9.62 24.31 -3.67
C SER A 135 -9.15 25.43 -2.74
N THR A 136 -7.91 25.88 -2.90
CA THR A 136 -7.48 27.19 -2.40
C THR A 136 -8.35 28.22 -3.09
N GLN A 137 -9.42 28.66 -2.42
CA GLN A 137 -10.01 29.96 -2.71
C GLN A 137 -8.95 30.99 -2.32
N SER A 138 -8.15 31.40 -3.30
CA SER A 138 -7.45 32.67 -3.24
C SER A 138 -8.53 33.74 -3.19
N SER A 139 -8.78 34.25 -2.00
CA SER A 139 -9.51 35.49 -1.79
C SER A 139 -8.68 36.64 -2.34
N LEU A 140 -9.07 37.16 -3.50
CA LEU A 140 -8.80 38.53 -3.95
C LEU A 140 -10.07 39.08 -4.61
#